data_AF-A0A7W1Q2I9-F1
#
_entry.id   AF-A0A7W1Q2I9-F1
#
_cell.length_a   1.000
_cell.length_b   1.000
_cell.length_c   1.000
_cell.angle_alpha   90.00
_cell.angle_beta   90.00
_cell.angle_gamma   90.00
#
_symmetry.space_group_name_H-M   'P 1'
#
loop_
_entity.id
_entity.type
_entity.pdbx_description
1 polymer ?
#
loop_
_entity_poly.entity_id
_entity_poly.type
_entity_poly.pdbx_seq_one_letter_code
_entity_poly.pdbx_strand_id
1 'polypeptide(L)' 'GLVYVTDVNSAGTKVQGVNFPESAQASTNYPIAVLKSAPEADLAGQFVAVVTGDLGQKTLEQAGFAKP' A
#
# COMPACT_ATOMS: atom_id res chain seq x y z
N GLY A 1 12.58 17.74 2.30
CA GLY A 1 12.36 16.47 3.03
C GLY A 1 11.85 15.45 2.06
N LEU A 2 12.14 14.17 2.27
CA LEU A 2 11.55 13.08 1.51
C LEU A 2 10.25 12.65 2.19
N VAL A 3 9.19 12.45 1.41
CA VAL A 3 7.85 12.04 1.90
C VAL A 3 7.27 11.00 0.94
N TYR A 4 6.37 10.15 1.43
CA TYR A 4 5.73 9.15 0.57
C TYR A 4 4.66 9.80 -0.31
N VAL A 5 4.40 9.19 -1.48
CA VAL A 5 3.35 9.66 -2.41
C VAL A 5 1.97 9.66 -1.73
N THR A 6 1.74 8.75 -0.80
CA THR A 6 0.54 8.69 0.04
C THR A 6 0.36 9.95 0.90
N ASP A 7 1.44 10.53 1.44
CA ASP A 7 1.40 11.77 2.23
C ASP A 7 1.06 12.98 1.36
N VAL A 8 1.61 13.02 0.13
CA VAL A 8 1.29 14.07 -0.85
C VAL A 8 -0.18 13.98 -1.27
N ASN A 9 -0.68 12.76 -1.54
CA ASN A 9 -2.08 12.53 -1.89
C ASN A 9 -3.03 12.91 -0.73
N SER A 10 -2.67 12.55 0.51
CA SER A 10 -3.50 12.87 1.69
C SER A 10 -3.51 14.35 2.05
N ALA A 11 -2.46 15.09 1.70
CA ALA A 11 -2.34 16.51 2.01
C ALA A 11 -3.08 17.42 1.00
N GLY A 12 -3.67 16.86 -0.06
CA GLY A 12 -4.50 17.56 -1.02
C GLY A 12 -3.73 18.70 -1.71
N THR A 13 -4.26 19.92 -1.69
CA THR A 13 -3.63 21.10 -2.33
C THR A 13 -2.57 21.79 -1.47
N LYS A 14 -2.28 21.28 -0.26
CA LYS A 14 -1.37 21.94 0.69
C LYS A 14 0.11 21.71 0.38
N VAL A 15 0.42 20.73 -0.45
CA VAL A 15 1.78 20.37 -0.83
C VAL A 15 1.85 20.02 -2.31
N GLN A 16 2.96 20.39 -2.94
CA GLN A 16 3.29 20.02 -4.30
C GLN A 16 4.34 18.90 -4.27
N GLY A 17 3.97 17.72 -4.74
CA GLY A 17 4.93 16.63 -4.97
C GLY A 17 5.76 16.90 -6.22
N VAL A 18 7.07 16.71 -6.13
CA VAL A 18 7.99 16.71 -7.28
C VAL A 18 8.61 15.32 -7.40
N ASN A 19 8.33 14.63 -8.50
CA ASN A 19 8.88 13.29 -8.76
C ASN A 19 10.34 13.40 -9.18
N PHE A 20 11.17 12.45 -8.73
CA PHE A 20 12.57 12.33 -9.12
C PHE A 20 12.91 10.85 -9.38
N PRO A 21 13.82 10.52 -10.31
CA PRO A 21 14.04 9.13 -10.77
C PRO A 21 14.38 8.15 -9.64
N GLU A 22 15.14 8.59 -8.65
CA GLU A 22 15.59 7.78 -7.52
C GLU A 22 14.45 7.40 -6.57
N SER A 23 13.30 8.10 -6.60
CA SER A 23 12.12 7.74 -5.81
C SER A 23 11.47 6.44 -6.28
N ALA A 24 11.61 6.09 -7.57
CA ALA A 24 11.13 4.82 -8.12
C ALA A 24 11.95 3.61 -7.61
N GLN A 25 13.17 3.85 -7.10
CA GLN A 25 14.03 2.81 -6.53
C GLN A 25 13.74 2.56 -5.05
N ALA A 26 13.05 3.50 -4.37
CA ALA A 26 12.57 3.34 -3.01
C ALA A 26 11.27 2.51 -2.98
N SER A 27 11.31 1.31 -3.57
CA SER A 27 10.21 0.35 -3.47
C SER A 27 10.24 -0.26 -2.07
N THR A 28 9.16 -0.06 -1.31
CA THR A 28 9.01 -0.69 0.00
C THR A 28 8.10 -1.90 -0.18
N ASN A 29 8.65 -3.11 -0.06
CA ASN A 29 7.83 -4.31 -0.03
C ASN A 29 7.03 -4.33 1.28
N TYR A 30 5.69 -4.35 1.16
CA TYR A 30 4.76 -4.41 2.29
C TYR A 30 4.08 -5.78 2.32
N PRO A 31 4.77 -6.83 2.80
CA PRO A 31 4.19 -8.16 2.82
C PRO A 31 2.98 -8.20 3.76
N ILE A 32 1.92 -8.86 3.32
CA ILE A 32 0.76 -9.20 4.15
C ILE A 32 0.76 -10.72 4.41
N ALA A 33 0.58 -11.11 5.68
CA ALA A 33 0.61 -12.52 6.09
C ALA A 33 -0.40 -12.80 7.21
N VAL A 34 -0.90 -14.04 7.25
CA VAL A 34 -1.76 -14.54 8.33
C VAL A 34 -0.90 -14.95 9.52
N LEU A 35 -1.26 -14.51 10.72
CA LEU A 35 -0.59 -14.92 11.96
C LEU A 35 -0.92 -16.40 12.27
N LYS A 36 0.09 -17.17 12.69
CA LYS A 36 -0.09 -18.58 13.07
C LYS A 36 -1.11 -18.81 14.18
N SER A 37 -1.28 -17.82 15.05
CA SER A 37 -2.23 -17.84 16.18
C SER A 37 -3.45 -16.96 15.92
N ALA A 38 -3.77 -16.68 14.66
CA ALA A 38 -4.95 -15.89 14.32
C ALA A 38 -6.21 -16.58 14.87
N PRO A 39 -7.02 -15.90 15.71
CA PRO A 39 -8.24 -16.49 16.26
C PRO A 39 -9.24 -16.89 15.17
N GLU A 40 -9.18 -16.20 14.02
CA GLU A 40 -10.00 -16.44 12.83
C GLU A 40 -9.10 -16.63 11.60
N ALA A 41 -8.36 -17.74 11.54
CA ALA A 41 -7.35 -17.99 10.50
C ALA A 41 -7.94 -18.00 9.08
N ASP A 42 -9.15 -18.56 8.90
CA ASP A 42 -9.83 -18.62 7.61
C ASP A 42 -10.29 -17.24 7.13
N LEU A 43 -10.76 -16.38 8.05
CA LEU A 43 -11.11 -14.99 7.73
C LEU A 43 -9.87 -14.17 7.39
N ALA A 44 -8.77 -14.37 8.11
CA ALA A 44 -7.50 -13.73 7.81
C ALA A 44 -6.98 -14.14 6.42
N GLY A 45 -7.11 -15.41 6.05
CA GLY A 45 -6.77 -15.89 4.69
C GLY A 45 -7.62 -15.22 3.61
N GLN A 46 -8.93 -15.09 3.82
CA GLN A 46 -9.82 -14.38 2.90
C GLN A 46 -9.45 -12.89 2.78
N PHE A 47 -9.09 -12.24 3.88
CA PHE A 47 -8.64 -10.85 3.87
C PHE A 47 -7.37 -10.68 3.05
N VAL A 48 -6.38 -11.57 3.24
CA VAL A 48 -5.17 -11.57 2.41
C VAL A 48 -5.52 -11.71 0.94
N ALA A 49 -6.39 -12.65 0.58
CA ALA A 49 -6.81 -12.86 -0.81
C ALA A 49 -7.51 -11.62 -1.41
N VAL A 50 -8.32 -10.91 -0.63
CA VAL A 50 -8.96 -9.64 -1.06
C VAL A 50 -7.92 -8.56 -1.30
N VAL A 51 -6.96 -8.40 -0.37
CA VAL A 51 -5.90 -7.39 -0.47
C VAL A 51 -4.98 -7.65 -1.65
N THR A 52 -4.60 -8.92 -1.89
CA THR A 52 -3.71 -9.29 -3.00
C THR A 52 -4.43 -9.43 -4.35
N GLY A 53 -5.75 -9.55 -4.36
CA GLY A 53 -6.58 -9.67 -5.56
C GLY A 53 -6.82 -8.33 -6.28
N ASP A 54 -7.39 -8.39 -7.48
CA ASP A 54 -7.53 -7.23 -8.38
C ASP A 54 -8.23 -6.02 -7.75
N LEU A 55 -9.28 -6.26 -6.95
CA LEU A 55 -10.01 -5.20 -6.27
C LEU A 55 -9.16 -4.51 -5.19
N GLY A 56 -8.44 -5.29 -4.38
CA GLY A 56 -7.58 -4.78 -3.32
C GLY A 56 -6.40 -4.00 -3.91
N GLN A 57 -5.73 -4.57 -4.90
CA GLN A 57 -4.63 -3.93 -5.61
C GLN A 57 -5.07 -2.61 -6.25
N LYS A 58 -6.21 -2.58 -6.94
CA LYS A 58 -6.72 -1.35 -7.56
C LYS A 58 -7.06 -0.28 -6.51
N THR A 59 -7.60 -0.68 -5.37
CA THR A 59 -7.92 0.24 -4.26
C THR A 59 -6.64 0.79 -3.63
N LEU A 60 -5.63 -0.05 -3.43
CA LEU A 60 -4.31 0.34 -2.93
C LEU A 60 -3.62 1.30 -3.91
N GLU A 61 -3.61 0.99 -5.21
CA GLU A 61 -3.07 1.85 -6.26
C GLU A 61 -3.74 3.22 -6.28
N GLN A 62 -5.08 3.28 -6.15
CA GLN A 62 -5.83 4.55 -6.07
C GLN A 62 -5.46 5.39 -4.85
N ALA A 63 -5.16 4.74 -3.72
CA ALA A 63 -4.71 5.40 -2.50
C ALA A 63 -3.21 5.77 -2.54
N GLY A 64 -2.48 5.38 -3.59
CA GLY A 64 -1.05 5.66 -3.75
C GLY A 64 -0.12 4.63 -3.11
N PHE A 65 -0.65 3.45 -2.74
CA PHE A 65 0.15 2.32 -2.28
C PHE A 65 0.66 1.49 -3.45
N ALA A 66 1.86 0.95 -3.28
CA ALA A 66 2.43 -0.05 -4.19
C ALA A 66 1.87 -1.44 -3.87
N LYS A 67 2.03 -2.37 -4.82
CA LYS A 67 1.59 -3.76 -4.66
C LYS A 67 2.33 -4.42 -3.49
N PRO A 68 1.62 -5.10 -2.56
CA PRO A 68 2.24 -5.94 -1.52
C PRO A 68 3.03 -7.11 -2.11
#